data_AF-A0A1D6NHK1-F1
#
_entry.id   AF-A0A1D6NHK1-F1
#
_cell.length_a   1.000
_cell.length_b   1.000
_cell.length_c   1.000
_cell.angle_alpha   90.00
_cell.angle_beta   90.00
_cell.angle_gamma   90.00
#
_symmetry.space_group_name_H-M   'P 1'
#
loop_
_entity.id
_entity.type
_entity.pdbx_description
1 polymer ?
#
loop_
_entity_poly.entity_id
_entity_poly.type
_entity_poly.pdbx_seq_one_letter_code
_entity_poly.pdbx_strand_id
1 'polypeptide(L)'
;MATWKVAPALAAGCTAVLKPSELASVTCLELADICKEVGLPSGVLNIVTRLGPDAGAPLSAHPDVYKVAFTGSFETGKKIMASAAPMVKPVTLELGGKSPIVVFDDVDIDKAVEWTLFGCFWTNGQICSATSRLLIHVNYLLLNPCHRIYLGLNIDPIIALFEILESIYAFALQEM
;
A
#
# COMPACT_ATOMS: atom_id res chain seq x y z
N MET A 1 -0.27 5.29 -8.24
CA MET A 1 -1.14 5.84 -7.18
C MET A 1 -1.74 7.21 -7.53
N ALA A 2 -0.96 8.20 -7.98
CA ALA A 2 -1.49 9.55 -8.28
C ALA A 2 -2.73 9.55 -9.20
N THR A 3 -2.69 8.77 -10.28
CA THR A 3 -3.77 8.67 -11.26
C THR A 3 -5.09 8.16 -10.68
N TRP A 4 -5.06 7.31 -9.65
CA TRP A 4 -6.28 6.81 -8.98
C TRP A 4 -7.10 7.92 -8.30
N LYS A 5 -6.50 9.08 -8.06
CA LYS A 5 -7.18 10.24 -7.48
C LYS A 5 -7.37 11.35 -8.52
N VAL A 6 -6.33 11.65 -9.30
CA VAL A 6 -6.38 12.73 -10.29
C VAL A 6 -7.34 12.40 -11.43
N ALA A 7 -7.24 11.22 -12.03
CA ALA A 7 -8.08 10.87 -13.19
C ALA A 7 -9.59 10.96 -12.89
N PRO A 8 -10.14 10.33 -11.82
CA PRO A 8 -11.56 10.46 -11.53
C PRO A 8 -11.96 11.88 -11.10
N ALA A 9 -11.07 12.66 -10.45
CA ALA A 9 -11.36 14.06 -10.12
C ALA A 9 -11.53 14.90 -11.38
N LEU A 10 -10.60 14.80 -12.33
CA LEU A 10 -10.67 15.54 -13.59
C LEU A 10 -11.85 15.09 -14.45
N ALA A 11 -12.12 13.78 -14.51
CA ALA A 11 -13.27 13.24 -15.24
C ALA A 11 -14.62 13.74 -14.69
N ALA A 12 -14.70 14.00 -13.38
CA ALA A 12 -15.88 14.60 -12.75
C ALA A 12 -15.98 16.13 -12.93
N GLY A 13 -15.03 16.76 -13.64
CA GLY A 13 -14.99 18.20 -13.84
C GLY A 13 -14.39 18.99 -12.67
N CYS A 14 -13.74 18.32 -11.71
CA CYS A 14 -13.05 19.00 -10.61
C CYS A 14 -11.67 19.50 -11.05
N THR A 15 -11.17 20.52 -10.36
CA THR A 15 -9.73 20.82 -10.33
C THR A 15 -9.04 20.03 -9.22
N ALA A 16 -7.74 19.82 -9.35
CA ALA A 16 -6.96 19.05 -8.38
C ALA A 16 -5.63 19.72 -8.03
N VAL A 17 -5.28 19.66 -6.75
CA VAL A 17 -3.92 19.93 -6.26
C VAL A 17 -3.33 18.63 -5.75
N LEU A 18 -2.33 18.11 -6.44
CA LEU A 18 -1.62 16.88 -6.08
C LEU A 18 -0.32 17.20 -5.32
N LYS A 19 -0.20 16.71 -4.09
CA LYS A 19 1.05 16.73 -3.32
C LYS A 19 1.63 15.32 -3.21
N PRO A 20 2.54 14.89 -4.11
CA PRO A 20 3.14 13.56 -4.04
C PRO A 20 4.12 13.46 -2.87
N SER A 21 4.52 12.25 -2.49
CA SER A 21 5.59 12.07 -1.50
C SER A 21 6.85 12.79 -1.95
N GLU A 22 7.50 13.47 -1.01
CA GLU A 22 8.81 14.10 -1.20
C GLU A 22 9.91 13.11 -1.60
N LEU A 23 9.74 11.82 -1.32
CA LEU A 23 10.69 10.76 -1.69
C LEU A 23 10.45 10.20 -3.09
N ALA A 24 9.28 10.44 -3.68
CA ALA A 24 8.85 9.80 -4.93
C ALA A 24 7.94 10.74 -5.76
N SER A 25 8.47 11.91 -6.11
CA SER A 25 7.72 12.98 -6.78
C SER A 25 7.91 13.03 -8.29
N VAL A 26 9.04 12.53 -8.80
CA VAL A 26 9.48 12.73 -10.20
C VAL A 26 8.42 12.26 -11.21
N THR A 27 7.86 11.06 -11.03
CA THR A 27 6.84 10.51 -11.95
C THR A 27 5.53 11.32 -11.94
N CYS A 28 5.24 12.06 -10.87
CA CYS A 28 4.11 12.98 -10.85
C CYS A 28 4.42 14.27 -11.63
N LEU A 29 5.67 14.71 -11.68
CA LEU A 29 6.08 15.85 -12.50
C LEU A 29 6.01 15.50 -14.00
N GLU A 30 6.42 14.30 -14.39
CA GLU A 30 6.23 13.79 -15.76
C GLU A 30 4.74 13.77 -16.15
N LEU A 31 3.85 13.40 -15.23
CA LEU A 31 2.41 13.50 -15.46
C LEU A 31 1.96 14.95 -15.72
N ALA A 32 2.57 15.95 -15.07
CA ALA A 32 2.26 17.35 -15.35
C ALA A 32 2.63 17.73 -16.78
N ASP A 33 3.78 17.27 -17.27
CA ASP A 33 4.24 17.59 -18.62
C ASP A 33 3.35 16.92 -19.67
N ILE A 34 2.99 15.64 -19.48
CA ILE A 34 1.98 14.97 -20.31
C ILE A 34 0.65 15.73 -20.29
N CYS A 35 0.18 16.19 -19.12
CA CYS A 35 -1.04 16.99 -19.03
C CYS A 35 -0.96 18.31 -19.81
N LYS A 36 0.20 18.97 -19.83
CA LYS A 36 0.42 20.18 -20.65
C LYS A 36 0.39 19.85 -22.14
N GLU A 37 1.06 18.76 -22.56
CA GLU A 37 1.11 18.32 -23.96
C GLU A 37 -0.28 18.03 -24.53
N VAL A 38 -1.16 17.40 -23.75
CA VAL A 38 -2.55 17.14 -24.16
C VAL A 38 -3.47 18.36 -24.05
N GLY A 39 -2.94 19.51 -23.65
CA GLY A 39 -3.68 20.77 -23.58
C GLY A 39 -4.62 20.89 -22.37
N LEU A 40 -4.32 20.22 -21.25
CA LEU A 40 -5.10 20.41 -20.02
C LEU A 40 -5.03 21.89 -19.59
N PRO A 41 -6.17 22.57 -19.38
CA PRO A 41 -6.15 24.00 -19.07
C PRO A 41 -5.35 24.34 -17.81
N SER A 42 -4.68 25.49 -17.82
CA SER A 42 -3.90 25.96 -16.67
C SER A 42 -4.77 26.04 -15.40
N GLY A 43 -4.22 25.56 -14.28
CA GLY A 43 -4.90 25.54 -12.98
C GLY A 43 -5.84 24.33 -12.77
N VAL A 44 -6.14 23.52 -13.79
CA VAL A 44 -6.98 22.32 -13.64
C VAL A 44 -6.27 21.24 -12.83
N LEU A 45 -5.00 20.99 -13.12
CA LEU A 45 -4.12 20.15 -12.29
C LEU A 45 -2.91 20.98 -11.85
N ASN A 46 -2.69 21.07 -10.54
CA ASN A 46 -1.52 21.70 -9.94
C ASN A 46 -0.76 20.64 -9.14
N ILE A 47 0.56 20.58 -9.29
CA ILE A 47 1.39 19.61 -8.56
C ILE A 47 2.39 20.38 -7.69
N VAL A 48 2.40 20.08 -6.39
CA VAL A 48 3.22 20.79 -5.40
C VAL A 48 4.13 19.81 -4.69
N THR A 49 5.45 20.00 -4.81
CA THR A 49 6.47 19.13 -4.19
C THR A 49 7.10 19.81 -2.98
N ARG A 50 6.48 19.65 -1.82
CA ARG A 50 6.97 20.15 -0.51
C ARG A 50 6.70 19.12 0.58
N LEU A 51 7.26 19.32 1.78
CA LEU A 51 7.05 18.40 2.89
C LEU A 51 5.58 18.38 3.34
N GLY A 52 5.18 17.32 4.03
CA GLY A 52 3.83 17.16 4.58
C GLY A 52 3.37 18.36 5.42
N PRO A 53 4.16 18.82 6.41
CA PRO A 53 3.82 20.00 7.20
C PRO A 53 3.66 21.29 6.38
N ASP A 54 4.45 21.46 5.31
CA ASP A 54 4.52 22.71 4.55
C ASP A 54 3.44 22.85 3.48
N ALA A 55 2.99 21.74 2.89
CA ALA A 55 1.97 21.75 1.84
C ALA A 55 0.78 20.84 2.13
N GLY A 56 0.99 19.67 2.73
CA GLY A 56 -0.09 18.73 3.03
C GLY A 56 -1.04 19.24 4.12
N ALA A 57 -0.50 19.73 5.24
CA ALA A 57 -1.30 20.25 6.34
C ALA A 57 -2.12 21.49 5.92
N PRO A 58 -1.54 22.52 5.27
CA PRO A 58 -2.32 23.62 4.72
C PRO A 58 -3.41 23.17 3.76
N LEU A 59 -3.13 22.27 2.80
CA LEU A 59 -4.13 21.78 1.85
C LEU A 59 -5.31 21.11 2.55
N SER A 60 -5.06 20.31 3.60
CA SER A 60 -6.14 19.64 4.33
C SER A 60 -7.07 20.63 5.07
N ALA A 61 -6.53 21.74 5.54
CA ALA A 61 -7.24 22.76 6.32
C ALA A 61 -7.71 23.98 5.50
N HIS A 62 -7.35 24.08 4.21
CA HIS A 62 -7.62 25.28 3.42
C HIS A 62 -9.13 25.46 3.12
N PRO A 63 -9.74 26.64 3.33
CA PRO A 63 -11.18 26.84 3.12
C PRO A 63 -11.64 26.54 1.70
N ASP A 64 -10.83 26.83 0.69
CA ASP A 64 -11.17 26.59 -0.73
C ASP A 64 -10.91 25.15 -1.22
N VAL A 65 -10.45 24.25 -0.34
CA VAL A 65 -10.33 22.82 -0.67
C VAL A 65 -11.58 22.10 -0.22
N TYR A 66 -12.43 21.73 -1.17
CA TYR A 66 -13.74 21.11 -0.89
C TYR A 66 -13.69 19.61 -0.59
N LYS A 67 -12.62 18.90 -0.99
CA LYS A 67 -12.45 17.46 -0.75
C LYS A 67 -10.98 17.12 -0.56
N VAL A 68 -10.69 16.20 0.36
CA VAL A 68 -9.34 15.65 0.56
C VAL A 68 -9.33 14.15 0.28
N ALA A 69 -8.40 13.69 -0.54
CA ALA A 69 -8.17 12.26 -0.78
C ALA A 69 -6.71 11.93 -0.46
N PHE A 70 -6.49 11.11 0.56
CA PHE A 70 -5.16 10.80 1.09
C PHE A 70 -4.89 9.30 1.04
N THR A 71 -3.64 8.95 0.74
CA THR A 71 -3.11 7.60 0.86
C THR A 71 -1.78 7.68 1.59
N GLY A 72 -1.62 6.93 2.68
CA GLY A 72 -0.42 6.97 3.51
C GLY A 72 -0.63 6.29 4.86
N SER A 73 0.04 6.76 5.91
CA SER A 73 -0.04 6.14 7.23
C SER A 73 -1.35 6.46 7.95
N PHE A 74 -1.78 5.53 8.82
CA PHE A 74 -2.94 5.68 9.69
C PHE A 74 -2.88 6.96 10.56
N GLU A 75 -1.73 7.24 11.18
CA GLU A 75 -1.58 8.41 12.05
C GLU A 75 -1.66 9.74 11.30
N THR A 76 -1.14 9.80 10.06
CA THR A 76 -1.31 11.00 9.21
C THR A 76 -2.75 11.12 8.73
N GLY A 77 -3.40 10.01 8.39
CA GLY A 77 -4.81 9.96 8.04
C GLY A 77 -5.73 10.53 9.13
N LYS A 78 -5.49 10.18 10.39
CA LYS A 78 -6.20 10.75 11.55
C LYS A 78 -6.05 12.27 11.63
N LYS A 79 -4.84 12.80 11.43
CA LYS A 79 -4.58 14.25 11.43
C LYS A 79 -5.33 14.95 10.31
N ILE A 80 -5.34 14.36 9.12
CA ILE A 80 -6.07 14.90 7.95
C ILE A 80 -7.58 14.88 8.18
N MET A 81 -8.12 13.80 8.76
CA MET A 81 -9.54 13.73 9.10
C MET A 81 -9.93 14.81 10.11
N ALA A 82 -9.09 15.00 11.14
CA ALA A 82 -9.31 16.03 12.15
C ALA A 82 -9.27 17.46 11.57
N SER A 83 -8.32 17.76 10.68
CA SER A 83 -8.23 19.10 10.05
C SER A 83 -9.36 19.40 9.07
N ALA A 84 -9.96 18.35 8.47
CA ALA A 84 -11.11 18.46 7.59
C ALA A 84 -12.44 18.69 8.34
N ALA A 85 -12.53 18.26 9.60
CA ALA A 85 -13.77 18.23 10.37
C ALA A 85 -14.44 19.61 10.60
N PRO A 86 -13.72 20.71 10.91
CA PRO A 86 -14.35 22.02 11.15
C PRO A 86 -15.17 22.57 9.98
N MET A 87 -14.84 22.16 8.75
CA MET A 87 -15.56 22.55 7.52
C MET A 87 -16.41 21.41 6.96
N VAL A 88 -16.50 20.27 7.67
CA VAL A 88 -17.25 19.09 7.25
C VAL A 88 -16.84 18.61 5.84
N LYS A 89 -15.54 18.70 5.53
CA LYS A 89 -15.04 18.31 4.20
C LYS A 89 -15.14 16.80 4.02
N PRO A 90 -15.64 16.32 2.87
CA PRO A 90 -15.51 14.92 2.50
C PRO A 90 -14.04 14.48 2.45
N VAL A 91 -13.73 13.39 3.15
CA VAL A 91 -12.41 12.77 3.15
C VAL A 91 -12.46 11.34 2.62
N THR A 92 -11.45 10.94 1.84
CA THR A 92 -11.23 9.55 1.44
C THR A 92 -9.82 9.14 1.86
N LEU A 93 -9.70 8.09 2.67
CA LEU A 93 -8.47 7.70 3.34
C LEU A 93 -8.12 6.24 3.03
N GLU A 94 -6.94 6.01 2.47
CA GLU A 94 -6.35 4.68 2.26
C GLU A 94 -5.11 4.55 3.15
N LEU A 95 -5.22 3.77 4.24
CA LEU A 95 -4.32 3.90 5.41
C LEU A 95 -3.42 2.69 5.69
N GLY A 96 -3.34 1.76 4.73
CA GLY A 96 -2.67 0.47 4.89
C GLY A 96 -3.51 -0.55 5.66
N GLY A 97 -2.96 -1.75 5.85
CA GLY A 97 -3.65 -2.82 6.55
C GLY A 97 -2.72 -3.91 7.07
N LYS A 98 -3.32 -4.91 7.73
CA LYS A 98 -2.67 -6.16 8.15
C LYS A 98 -3.35 -7.33 7.44
N SER A 99 -3.25 -7.32 6.11
CA SER A 99 -3.98 -8.25 5.23
C SER A 99 -3.57 -9.69 5.51
N PRO A 100 -4.54 -10.60 5.71
CA PRO A 100 -4.25 -12.01 5.82
C PRO A 100 -4.14 -12.67 4.44
N ILE A 101 -3.30 -13.70 4.33
CA ILE A 101 -3.47 -14.78 3.35
C ILE A 101 -3.83 -16.04 4.13
N VAL A 102 -4.88 -16.74 3.68
CA VAL A 102 -5.43 -17.92 4.37
C VAL A 102 -5.24 -19.13 3.47
N VAL A 103 -4.57 -20.16 3.98
CA VAL A 103 -4.23 -21.39 3.27
C VAL A 103 -5.00 -22.55 3.90
N PHE A 104 -5.92 -23.13 3.13
CA PHE A 104 -6.72 -24.31 3.51
C PHE A 104 -6.02 -25.60 3.12
N ASP A 105 -6.36 -26.73 3.75
CA ASP A 105 -5.70 -28.03 3.56
C ASP A 105 -6.03 -28.76 2.26
N ASP A 106 -6.97 -28.23 1.48
CA ASP A 106 -7.39 -28.73 0.19
C ASP A 106 -6.76 -27.97 -1.00
N VAL A 107 -5.73 -27.15 -0.74
CA VAL A 107 -5.07 -26.37 -1.80
C VAL A 107 -3.76 -27.01 -2.28
N ASP A 108 -3.40 -26.67 -3.51
CA ASP A 108 -2.08 -26.92 -4.08
C ASP A 108 -1.03 -26.13 -3.28
N ILE A 109 -0.17 -26.87 -2.56
CA ILE A 109 0.78 -26.27 -1.62
C ILE A 109 1.86 -25.45 -2.33
N ASP A 110 2.32 -25.88 -3.50
CA ASP A 110 3.37 -25.17 -4.25
C ASP A 110 2.85 -23.80 -4.70
N LYS A 111 1.60 -23.75 -5.17
CA LYS A 111 0.92 -22.49 -5.49
C LYS A 111 0.70 -21.64 -4.24
N ALA A 112 0.31 -22.25 -3.11
CA ALA A 112 0.10 -21.50 -1.87
C ALA A 112 1.39 -20.83 -1.40
N VAL A 113 2.54 -21.52 -1.51
CA VAL A 113 3.87 -20.96 -1.22
C VAL A 113 4.19 -19.81 -2.16
N GLU A 114 4.06 -20.02 -3.47
CA GLU A 114 4.33 -18.98 -4.49
C GLU A 114 3.55 -17.69 -4.21
N TRP A 115 2.23 -17.81 -4.04
CA TRP A 115 1.35 -16.66 -3.79
C TRP A 115 1.59 -16.02 -2.43
N THR A 116 1.98 -16.79 -1.41
CA THR A 116 2.36 -16.25 -0.11
C THR A 116 3.63 -15.42 -0.21
N LEU A 117 4.66 -15.93 -0.90
CA LEU A 117 5.92 -15.21 -1.13
C LEU A 117 5.67 -13.94 -1.93
N PHE A 118 4.92 -14.03 -3.03
CA PHE A 118 4.53 -12.88 -3.83
C PHE A 118 3.78 -11.85 -2.98
N GLY A 119 2.70 -12.24 -2.30
CA GLY A 119 1.87 -11.32 -1.53
C GLY A 119 2.59 -10.65 -0.36
N CYS A 120 3.56 -11.34 0.26
CA CYS A 120 4.36 -10.79 1.35
C CYS A 120 5.48 -9.87 0.87
N PHE A 121 6.18 -10.24 -0.20
CA PHE A 121 7.48 -9.65 -0.54
C PHE A 121 7.49 -8.86 -1.85
N TRP A 122 6.39 -8.83 -2.62
CA TRP A 122 6.30 -7.97 -3.79
C TRP A 122 6.61 -6.51 -3.41
N THR A 123 7.46 -5.84 -4.19
CA THR A 123 8.00 -4.50 -3.89
C THR A 123 8.66 -4.37 -2.49
N ASN A 124 9.33 -5.43 -2.02
CA ASN A 124 9.91 -5.52 -0.68
C ASN A 124 8.85 -5.38 0.43
N GLY A 125 7.62 -5.84 0.18
CA GLY A 125 6.50 -5.77 1.13
C GLY A 125 5.94 -4.36 1.36
N GLN A 126 6.38 -3.35 0.59
CA GLN A 126 5.93 -1.96 0.73
C GLN A 126 4.60 -1.70 -0.02
N ILE A 127 3.62 -2.57 0.20
CA ILE A 127 2.28 -2.51 -0.40
C ILE A 127 1.25 -2.40 0.72
N CYS A 128 0.27 -1.52 0.56
CA CYS A 128 -0.82 -1.37 1.53
C CYS A 128 -1.62 -2.66 1.76
N SER A 129 -1.72 -3.50 0.74
CA SER A 129 -2.42 -4.79 0.74
C SER A 129 -1.48 -5.99 0.90
N ALA A 130 -0.21 -5.80 1.25
CA ALA A 130 0.73 -6.90 1.45
C ALA A 130 0.17 -7.92 2.45
N THR A 131 0.23 -9.20 2.11
CA THR A 131 -0.35 -10.31 2.89
C THR A 131 0.53 -10.68 4.07
N SER A 132 0.93 -9.70 4.88
CA SER A 132 1.92 -9.82 5.96
C SER A 132 1.46 -10.66 7.17
N ARG A 133 0.35 -11.39 7.05
CA ARG A 133 -0.18 -12.31 8.05
C ARG A 133 -0.61 -13.60 7.35
N LEU A 134 0.20 -14.64 7.48
CA LEU A 134 -0.10 -15.97 6.96
C LEU A 134 -0.91 -16.76 8.00
N LEU A 135 -2.07 -17.29 7.60
CA LEU A 135 -2.93 -18.16 8.39
C LEU A 135 -3.04 -19.50 7.66
N ILE A 136 -2.57 -20.58 8.28
CA ILE A 136 -2.52 -21.92 7.65
C ILE A 136 -3.41 -22.88 8.42
N HIS A 137 -4.10 -23.76 7.69
CA HIS A 137 -4.91 -24.82 8.27
C HIS A 137 -4.08 -25.76 9.15
N VAL A 138 -4.65 -26.18 10.29
CA VAL A 138 -3.92 -26.95 11.31
C VAL A 138 -3.38 -28.29 10.79
N ASN A 139 -4.02 -28.89 9.78
CA ASN A 139 -3.57 -30.17 9.22
C ASN A 139 -2.18 -30.09 8.60
N TYR A 140 -1.77 -28.94 8.04
CA TYR A 140 -0.39 -28.74 7.60
C TYR A 140 0.61 -28.62 8.75
N LEU A 141 0.17 -28.18 9.94
CA LEU A 141 1.01 -28.10 11.14
C LEU A 141 1.21 -29.47 11.80
N LEU A 142 0.32 -30.44 11.56
CA LEU A 142 0.40 -31.79 12.13
C LEU A 142 1.30 -32.74 11.32
N LEU A 143 1.52 -32.46 10.03
CA LEU A 143 2.43 -33.22 9.17
C LEU A 143 3.91 -32.85 9.38
N ASN A 144 4.18 -31.73 10.05
CA ASN A 144 5.53 -31.29 10.39
C ASN A 144 5.52 -30.60 11.77
N PRO A 145 5.76 -31.34 12.88
CA PRO A 145 5.68 -30.79 14.24
C PRO A 145 6.79 -29.78 14.59
N CYS A 146 7.74 -29.55 13.68
CA CYS A 146 8.79 -28.56 13.82
C CYS A 146 8.33 -27.20 13.27
N HIS A 147 8.13 -26.27 14.20
CA HIS A 147 7.97 -24.82 14.02
C HIS A 147 6.52 -24.29 13.96
N ARG A 148 6.08 -23.80 15.13
CA ARG A 148 5.09 -22.72 15.22
C ARG A 148 5.64 -21.48 14.52
N ILE A 149 5.38 -21.33 13.23
CA ILE A 149 5.61 -20.07 12.53
C ILE A 149 4.49 -19.09 12.94
N TYR A 150 4.64 -18.49 14.12
CA TYR A 150 4.02 -17.22 14.44
C TYR A 150 4.97 -16.13 13.97
N LEU A 151 4.75 -15.58 12.77
CA LEU A 151 5.47 -14.40 12.28
C LEU A 151 4.95 -13.15 13.01
N GLY A 152 5.31 -13.04 14.30
CA GLY A 152 5.44 -11.77 15.00
C GLY A 152 6.74 -11.10 14.55
N LEU A 153 6.61 -10.04 13.77
CA LEU A 153 7.68 -9.36 13.05
C LEU A 153 8.84 -8.89 13.95
N ASN A 154 10.04 -9.45 13.74
CA ASN A 154 11.31 -8.71 13.82
C ASN A 154 12.49 -9.49 13.17
N ILE A 155 12.23 -10.21 12.07
CA ILE A 155 13.25 -11.00 11.38
C ILE A 155 13.47 -10.40 9.99
N ASP A 156 14.75 -10.26 9.63
CA ASP A 156 15.21 -9.81 8.32
C ASP A 156 14.54 -10.63 7.19
N PRO A 157 13.93 -10.01 6.17
CA PRO A 157 13.22 -10.72 5.10
C PRO A 157 14.09 -11.77 4.38
N ILE A 158 15.42 -11.65 4.41
CA ILE A 158 16.34 -12.65 3.85
C ILE A 158 16.42 -13.92 4.72
N ILE A 159 16.36 -13.80 6.04
CA ILE A 159 16.42 -14.93 6.97
C ILE A 159 15.09 -15.70 6.97
N ALA A 160 13.96 -15.00 6.90
CA ALA A 160 12.64 -15.62 6.77
C ALA A 160 12.52 -16.43 5.46
N LEU A 161 13.13 -15.95 4.37
CA LEU A 161 13.18 -16.67 3.10
C LEU A 161 14.01 -17.95 3.21
N PHE A 162 15.12 -17.95 3.95
CA PHE A 162 15.97 -19.12 4.13
C PHE A 162 15.32 -20.19 5.01
N GLU A 163 14.68 -19.82 6.12
CA GLU A 163 14.02 -20.78 7.01
C GLU A 163 12.73 -21.38 6.40
N ILE A 164 11.97 -20.56 5.66
CA ILE A 164 10.78 -21.03 4.93
C ILE A 164 11.19 -21.89 3.74
N LEU A 165 12.21 -21.49 2.96
CA LEU A 165 12.68 -22.30 1.84
C LEU A 165 13.40 -23.57 2.28
N GLU A 166 14.19 -23.57 3.36
CA GLU A 166 14.81 -24.82 3.86
C GLU A 166 13.80 -25.80 4.42
N SER A 167 12.75 -25.32 5.12
CA SER A 167 11.68 -26.20 5.59
C SER A 167 10.83 -26.78 4.44
N ILE A 168 10.71 -26.06 3.32
CA ILE A 168 10.03 -26.54 2.11
C ILE A 168 10.94 -27.44 1.25
N TYR A 169 12.23 -27.11 1.09
CA TYR A 169 13.19 -27.91 0.31
C TYR A 169 13.62 -29.20 1.02
N ALA A 170 13.70 -29.21 2.35
CA ALA A 170 13.98 -30.43 3.12
C ALA A 170 12.89 -31.50 2.93
N PHE A 171 11.65 -31.08 2.65
CA PHE A 171 10.53 -31.96 2.31
C PHE A 171 10.67 -32.54 0.89
N ALA A 172 11.08 -31.73 -0.10
CA ALA A 172 11.26 -32.18 -1.47
C ALA A 172 12.42 -33.19 -1.66
N LEU A 173 13.43 -33.18 -0.79
CA LEU A 173 14.57 -34.10 -0.83
C LEU A 173 14.37 -35.41 -0.03
N GLN A 174 13.28 -35.53 0.72
CA GLN A 174 12.94 -36.78 1.44
C GLN A 174 12.00 -37.70 0.65
N GLU A 175 11.49 -37.27 -0.51
CA GLU A 175 10.71 -38.10 -1.45
C GLU A 175 11.46 -38.47 -2.74
N MET A 176 12.80 -38.42 -2.75
CA MET A 176 13.68 -38.98 -3.79
C MET A 176 14.51 -40.16 -3.28
#